data_AF-A0A2A2KRT9-F1
#
_entry.id   AF-A0A2A2KRT9-F1
#
_cell.length_a   1.000
_cell.length_b   1.000
_cell.length_c   1.000
_cell.angle_alpha   90.00
_cell.angle_beta   90.00
_cell.angle_gamma   90.00
#
_symmetry.space_group_name_H-M   'P 1'
#
loop_
_entity.id
_entity.type
_entity.pdbx_description
1 polymer ?
#
loop_
_entity_poly.entity_id
_entity_poly.type
_entity_poly.pdbx_seq_one_letter_code
_entity_poly.pdbx_strand_id
1 'polypeptide(L)'
;MPRYCLFGDAVNTASRMESNGKPGRIHLSAEANYMLTQIVRGFATESRGDVIIKGKGVMETFWLKGVDYENGTNQYIPRPIIKQIDSQPTTDRQSPQRSVTPDSEKEKGLYMEFRSKPLEPARNTSFI
;
A
#
# COMPACT_ATOMS: atom_id res chain seq x y z
N MET A 1 28.73 24.03 6.82
CA MET A 1 28.43 22.86 7.68
C MET A 1 28.26 21.64 6.79
N PRO A 2 29.01 20.54 6.99
CA PRO A 2 28.93 19.35 6.12
C PRO A 2 27.56 18.66 6.27
N ARG A 3 26.99 18.19 5.15
CA ARG A 3 25.74 17.42 5.09
C ARG A 3 25.99 16.10 4.38
N TYR A 4 25.53 14.99 4.97
CA TYR A 4 25.56 13.69 4.33
C TYR A 4 24.38 13.55 3.38
N CYS A 5 24.66 13.21 2.13
CA CYS A 5 23.65 13.00 1.10
C CYS A 5 23.82 11.61 0.51
N LEU A 6 22.71 10.88 0.36
CA LEU A 6 22.66 9.61 -0.35
C LEU A 6 22.22 9.84 -1.80
N PHE A 7 22.83 9.12 -2.73
CA PHE A 7 22.53 9.22 -4.15
C PHE A 7 22.36 7.83 -4.75
N GLY A 8 21.62 7.77 -5.85
CA GLY A 8 21.47 6.55 -6.65
C GLY A 8 20.03 6.27 -7.05
N ASP A 9 19.89 5.24 -7.87
CA ASP A 9 18.60 4.83 -8.42
C ASP A 9 17.66 4.26 -7.36
N ALA A 10 18.19 3.59 -6.34
CA ALA A 10 17.41 3.04 -5.23
C ALA A 10 16.66 4.14 -4.44
N VAL A 11 17.35 5.23 -4.09
CA VAL A 11 16.71 6.35 -3.35
C VAL A 11 15.70 7.09 -4.21
N ASN A 12 15.97 7.22 -5.51
CA ASN A 12 15.03 7.81 -6.46
C ASN A 12 13.77 6.94 -6.60
N THR A 13 13.94 5.62 -6.77
CA THR A 13 12.83 4.68 -6.87
C THR A 13 11.99 4.68 -5.60
N ALA A 14 12.62 4.64 -4.41
CA ALA A 14 11.93 4.72 -3.13
C ALA A 14 11.08 5.99 -3.00
N SER A 15 11.63 7.16 -3.36
CA SER A 15 10.89 8.42 -3.37
C SER A 15 9.67 8.38 -4.31
N ARG A 16 9.79 7.74 -5.49
CA ARG A 16 8.65 7.58 -6.41
C ARG A 16 7.61 6.59 -5.87
N MET A 17 8.05 5.52 -5.22
CA MET A 17 7.16 4.55 -4.59
C MET A 17 6.36 5.16 -3.44
N GLU A 18 6.99 6.00 -2.61
CA GLU A 18 6.34 6.76 -1.55
C GLU A 18 5.29 7.72 -2.14
N SER A 19 5.68 8.49 -3.16
CA SER A 19 4.79 9.46 -3.83
C SER A 19 3.55 8.81 -4.46
N ASN A 20 3.65 7.54 -4.88
CA ASN A 20 2.55 6.76 -5.44
C ASN A 20 1.91 5.80 -4.43
N GLY A 21 2.24 5.94 -3.14
CA GLY A 21 1.75 5.12 -2.05
C GLY A 21 0.31 5.46 -1.66
N LYS A 22 -0.26 4.66 -0.75
CA LYS A 22 -1.57 4.91 -0.15
C LYS A 22 -1.39 5.20 1.35
N PRO A 23 -2.08 6.20 1.93
CA PRO A 23 -2.00 6.48 3.35
C PRO A 23 -2.33 5.24 4.20
N GLY A 24 -1.54 5.02 5.26
CA GLY A 24 -1.73 3.90 6.18
C GLY A 24 -1.37 2.52 5.61
N ARG A 25 -0.70 2.46 4.44
CA ARG A 25 -0.19 1.21 3.86
C ARG A 25 1.29 1.31 3.57
N ILE A 26 1.99 0.18 3.71
CA ILE A 26 3.41 0.06 3.38
C ILE A 26 3.51 -0.47 1.94
N HIS A 27 4.08 0.34 1.06
CA HIS A 27 4.26 0.05 -0.36
C HIS A 27 5.61 -0.66 -0.57
N LEU A 28 5.61 -1.75 -1.33
CA LEU A 28 6.77 -2.61 -1.54
C LEU A 28 7.08 -2.77 -3.03
N SER A 29 8.37 -2.76 -3.39
CA SER A 29 8.81 -3.17 -4.71
C SER A 29 8.76 -4.69 -4.84
N ALA A 30 8.88 -5.20 -6.07
CA ALA A 30 8.94 -6.63 -6.31
C ALA A 30 10.11 -7.30 -5.56
N GLU A 31 11.29 -6.67 -5.56
CA GLU A 31 12.47 -7.17 -4.84
C GLU A 31 12.22 -7.19 -3.33
N ALA A 32 11.67 -6.11 -2.76
CA ALA A 32 11.35 -6.07 -1.33
C ALA A 32 10.32 -7.15 -0.95
N ASN A 33 9.31 -7.37 -1.79
CA ASN A 33 8.33 -8.44 -1.62
C ASN A 33 8.98 -9.83 -1.65
N TYR A 34 9.88 -10.08 -2.59
CA TYR A 34 10.62 -11.34 -2.68
C TYR A 34 11.45 -11.58 -1.41
N MET A 35 12.18 -10.56 -0.92
CA MET A 35 12.97 -10.68 0.30
C MET A 35 12.09 -11.04 1.51
N LEU A 36 10.93 -10.38 1.65
CA LEU A 36 10.02 -10.61 2.77
C LEU A 36 9.31 -11.97 2.71
N THR A 37 8.93 -12.43 1.51
CA THR A 37 8.15 -13.67 1.35
C THR A 37 9.02 -14.91 1.23
N GLN A 38 10.17 -14.82 0.57
CA GLN A 38 11.02 -15.98 0.26
C GLN A 38 12.21 -16.13 1.21
N ILE A 39 12.90 -15.02 1.54
CA ILE A 39 14.12 -15.07 2.36
C ILE A 39 13.79 -15.00 3.84
N VAL A 40 13.16 -13.91 4.26
CA VAL A 40 12.82 -13.67 5.67
C VAL A 40 11.63 -14.54 6.08
N ARG A 41 10.63 -14.67 5.20
CA ARG A 41 9.37 -15.38 5.42
C ARG A 41 8.57 -14.80 6.60
N GLY A 42 7.30 -15.22 6.73
CA GLY A 42 6.43 -14.80 7.83
C GLY A 42 5.80 -13.41 7.67
N PHE A 43 5.82 -12.84 6.47
CA PHE A 43 5.07 -11.64 6.13
C PHE A 43 4.07 -11.94 5.02
N ALA A 44 2.84 -11.47 5.20
CA ALA A 44 1.80 -11.53 4.20
C ALA A 44 1.82 -10.24 3.36
N THR A 45 1.82 -10.41 2.05
CA THR A 45 1.80 -9.32 1.07
C THR A 45 0.65 -9.51 0.07
N GLU A 46 0.20 -8.42 -0.53
CA GLU A 46 -0.89 -8.38 -1.50
C GLU A 46 -0.41 -7.65 -2.76
N SER A 47 -0.59 -8.24 -3.94
CA SER A 47 -0.25 -7.55 -5.19
C SER A 47 -1.19 -6.35 -5.38
N ARG A 48 -0.60 -5.18 -5.63
CA ARG A 48 -1.32 -3.98 -6.06
C ARG A 48 -1.62 -4.04 -7.56
N GLY A 49 -0.79 -4.76 -8.31
CA GLY A 49 -0.72 -4.73 -9.76
C GLY A 49 0.31 -3.72 -10.30
N ASP A 50 0.17 -3.43 -11.58
CA ASP A 50 1.11 -2.64 -12.36
C ASP A 50 0.97 -1.13 -12.13
N VAL A 51 2.10 -0.48 -11.82
CA VAL A 51 2.17 0.97 -11.56
C VAL A 51 3.26 1.58 -12.43
N ILE A 52 2.95 2.71 -13.06
CA ILE A 52 3.93 3.45 -13.86
C ILE A 52 4.80 4.28 -12.93
N ILE A 53 6.09 3.95 -12.87
CA ILE A 53 7.10 4.67 -12.11
C ILE A 53 8.03 5.40 -13.09
N LYS A 54 8.14 6.73 -12.93
CA LYS A 54 8.98 7.57 -13.79
C LYS A 54 10.42 7.07 -13.78
N GLY A 55 10.97 6.78 -14.97
CA GLY A 55 12.33 6.27 -15.16
C GLY A 55 12.49 4.76 -15.03
N LYS A 56 11.46 4.04 -14.54
CA LYS A 56 11.44 2.58 -14.46
C LYS A 56 10.45 1.94 -15.43
N GLY A 57 9.43 2.68 -15.86
CA GLY A 57 8.36 2.16 -16.70
C GLY A 57 7.27 1.52 -15.84
N VAL A 58 6.67 0.45 -16.34
CA VAL A 58 5.65 -0.32 -15.61
C VAL A 58 6.34 -1.27 -14.65
N MET A 59 5.94 -1.23 -13.38
CA MET A 59 6.50 -2.09 -12.33
C MET A 59 5.35 -2.68 -11.51
N GLU A 60 5.41 -3.99 -11.26
CA GLU A 60 4.51 -4.62 -10.30
C GLU A 60 4.91 -4.21 -8.88
N THR A 61 3.90 -3.89 -8.06
CA THR A 61 4.10 -3.44 -6.69
C THR A 61 3.18 -4.15 -5.73
N PHE A 62 3.52 -4.12 -4.44
CA PHE A 62 2.84 -4.90 -3.42
C PHE A 62 2.51 -4.04 -2.20
N TRP A 63 1.49 -4.45 -1.45
CA TRP A 63 1.16 -3.93 -0.13
C TRP A 63 1.56 -4.94 0.93
N LEU A 64 2.22 -4.48 1.99
CA LEU A 64 2.39 -5.31 3.19
C LEU A 64 1.05 -5.38 3.96
N LYS A 65 0.59 -6.59 4.26
CA LYS A 65 -0.61 -6.82 5.08
C LYS A 65 -0.29 -6.97 6.55
N GLY A 66 0.87 -7.56 6.85
CA GLY A 66 1.32 -7.79 8.21
C GLY A 66 2.12 -9.08 8.32
N VAL A 67 2.18 -9.62 9.52
CA VAL A 67 2.83 -10.90 9.80
C VAL A 67 1.87 -12.04 9.44
N ASP A 68 2.40 -13.04 8.74
CA ASP A 68 1.72 -14.32 8.56
C ASP A 68 2.15 -15.27 9.69
N TYR A 69 1.32 -15.37 10.72
CA TYR A 69 1.58 -16.22 11.89
C TYR A 69 1.33 -17.71 11.63
N GLU A 70 0.59 -18.05 10.57
CA GLU A 70 0.22 -19.43 10.26
C GLU A 70 1.32 -20.11 9.45
N ASN A 71 1.88 -19.42 8.46
CA ASN A 71 2.90 -19.97 7.56
C ASN A 71 4.34 -19.50 7.90
N GLY A 72 4.48 -18.54 8.81
CA GLY A 72 5.77 -17.98 9.22
C GLY A 72 6.49 -18.83 10.27
N THR A 73 7.54 -19.55 9.87
CA THR A 73 8.50 -20.18 10.81
C THR A 73 9.55 -19.19 11.32
N ASN A 74 9.38 -17.89 11.10
CA ASN A 74 10.39 -16.89 11.44
C ASN A 74 10.42 -16.66 12.96
N GLN A 75 11.44 -17.21 13.61
CA GLN A 75 11.65 -17.16 15.05
C GLN A 75 11.83 -15.73 15.59
N TYR A 76 12.17 -14.76 14.73
CA TYR A 76 12.34 -13.35 15.12
C TYR A 76 11.02 -12.59 15.21
N ILE A 77 9.90 -13.17 14.76
CA ILE A 77 8.60 -12.51 14.82
C ILE A 77 7.85 -13.01 16.07
N PRO A 78 7.71 -12.20 17.13
CA PRO A 78 7.00 -12.62 18.32
C PRO A 78 5.53 -12.87 17.99
N ARG A 79 5.04 -14.06 18.33
CA ARG A 79 3.62 -14.37 18.24
C ARG A 79 2.86 -13.49 19.25
N PRO A 80 1.75 -12.85 18.86
CA PRO A 80 0.93 -12.11 19.80
C PRO A 80 0.45 -13.09 20.87
N ILE A 81 0.70 -12.76 22.13
CA ILE A 81 0.13 -13.49 23.26
C ILE A 81 -1.37 -13.17 23.24
N ILE A 82 -2.18 -14.06 22.68
CA ILE A 82 -3.63 -14.00 22.84
C ILE A 82 -3.88 -14.22 24.33
N LYS A 83 -4.18 -13.15 25.08
CA LYS A 83 -4.76 -13.29 26.41
C LYS A 83 -6.09 -14.01 26.18
N GLN A 84 -6.26 -15.19 26.75
CA GLN A 84 -7.56 -15.86 26.78
C GLN A 84 -8.54 -14.89 27.44
N ILE A 85 -9.37 -14.24 26.63
CA ILE A 85 -10.50 -13.49 27.13
C ILE A 85 -11.52 -14.57 27.39
N ASP A 86 -11.65 -14.99 28.65
CA ASP A 86 -12.70 -15.89 29.07
C ASP A 86 -14.03 -15.32 28.59
N SER A 87 -14.70 -16.07 27.73
CA SER A 87 -16.00 -15.75 27.18
C SER A 87 -17.04 -15.74 28.30
N GLN A 88 -17.32 -14.57 28.87
CA GLN A 88 -18.56 -14.30 29.60
C GLN A 88 -19.54 -13.60 28.64
N PRO A 89 -20.76 -14.14 28.46
CA PRO A 89 -21.77 -13.53 27.61
C PRO A 89 -22.35 -12.30 28.33
N THR A 90 -21.94 -11.10 27.95
CA THR A 90 -22.62 -9.88 28.41
C THR A 90 -23.82 -9.62 27.52
N THR A 91 -24.99 -9.80 28.13
CA THR A 91 -26.31 -9.46 27.59
C THR A 91 -26.41 -7.98 27.21
N ASP A 92 -27.18 -7.76 26.15
CA ASP A 92 -27.58 -6.52 25.47
C ASP A 92 -27.24 -5.17 26.12
N ARG A 93 -26.42 -4.39 25.41
CA ARG A 93 -26.51 -2.93 25.42
C ARG A 93 -26.45 -2.41 23.97
N GLN A 94 -27.63 -2.14 23.42
CA GLN A 94 -27.78 -1.53 22.09
C GLN A 94 -27.03 -0.19 22.02
N SER A 95 -26.12 -0.07 21.06
CA SER A 95 -25.51 1.19 20.66
C SER A 95 -26.20 1.71 19.39
N PRO A 96 -26.39 3.04 19.20
CA PRO A 96 -27.14 3.58 18.08
C PRO A 96 -26.40 3.35 16.76
N GLN A 97 -27.06 2.72 15.79
CA GLN A 97 -26.58 2.56 14.41
C GLN A 97 -26.57 3.93 13.71
N ARG A 98 -25.39 4.46 13.39
CA ARG A 98 -25.25 5.48 12.34
C ARG A 98 -24.89 4.78 11.04
N SER A 99 -25.89 4.57 10.19
CA SER A 99 -25.72 4.10 8.83
C SER A 99 -25.07 5.20 7.98
N VAL A 100 -23.82 5.00 7.57
CA VAL A 100 -23.25 5.73 6.44
C VAL A 100 -23.17 4.74 5.29
N THR A 101 -24.20 4.69 4.47
CA THR A 101 -24.15 4.04 3.17
C THR A 101 -23.23 4.85 2.25
N PRO A 102 -22.26 4.25 1.54
CA PRO A 102 -21.60 4.93 0.43
C PRO A 102 -22.57 4.95 -0.76
N ASP A 103 -23.06 6.13 -1.14
CA ASP A 103 -23.80 6.32 -2.40
C ASP A 103 -22.86 6.04 -3.58
N SER A 104 -22.92 4.82 -4.11
CA SER A 104 -22.09 4.30 -5.21
C SER A 104 -22.34 4.92 -6.58
N GLU A 105 -23.18 5.97 -6.66
CA GLU A 105 -23.61 6.56 -7.93
C GLU A 105 -22.86 7.86 -8.28
N LYS A 106 -22.26 8.56 -7.30
CA LYS A 106 -21.56 9.82 -7.56
C LYS A 106 -20.14 9.65 -8.12
N GLU A 107 -19.44 8.56 -7.78
CA GLU A 107 -18.05 8.33 -8.24
C GLU A 107 -17.95 7.95 -9.73
N LYS A 108 -19.00 7.38 -10.32
CA LYS A 108 -19.04 7.02 -11.75
C LYS A 108 -19.10 8.25 -12.66
N GLY A 109 -19.68 9.36 -12.19
CA GLY A 109 -19.84 10.58 -12.98
C GLY A 109 -18.50 11.22 -13.33
N LEU A 110 -17.60 11.33 -12.35
CA LEU A 110 -16.30 11.97 -12.55
C LEU A 110 -15.40 11.17 -13.51
N TYR A 111 -15.37 9.84 -13.36
CA TYR A 111 -14.57 8.97 -14.23
C TYR A 111 -15.04 9.04 -15.69
N MET A 112 -16.36 9.07 -15.93
CA MET A 112 -16.91 9.18 -17.28
C MET A 112 -16.70 10.58 -17.89
N GLU A 113 -16.73 11.64 -17.07
CA GLU A 113 -16.49 13.03 -17.52
C GLU A 113 -15.04 13.24 -17.98
N PHE A 114 -14.06 12.63 -17.31
CA PHE A 114 -12.65 12.69 -17.72
C PHE A 114 -12.37 11.89 -19.00
N ARG A 115 -13.08 10.79 -19.25
CA ARG A 115 -12.93 9.98 -20.47
C ARG A 115 -13.46 10.69 -21.72
N SER A 116 -14.44 11.59 -21.57
CA SER A 116 -15.03 12.35 -22.68
C SER A 116 -14.23 13.57 -23.13
N LYS A 117 -13.16 13.96 -22.41
CA LYS A 117 -12.36 15.14 -22.78
C LYS A 117 -11.28 14.73 -23.80
N PRO A 118 -11.22 15.36 -24.99
CA PRO A 118 -10.15 15.11 -25.95
C PRO A 118 -8.79 15.51 -25.35
N LEU A 119 -7.79 14.66 -25.56
CA LEU A 119 -6.41 14.88 -25.11
C LEU A 119 -5.85 16.15 -25.78
N GLU A 120 -5.66 17.22 -25.01
CA GLU A 120 -4.89 18.37 -25.46
C GLU A 120 -3.42 17.95 -25.69
N PRO A 121 -2.79 18.38 -26.79
CA PRO A 121 -1.39 18.06 -27.04
C PRO A 121 -0.51 18.67 -25.94
N ALA A 122 0.33 17.82 -25.35
CA ALA A 122 1.23 18.19 -24.26
C ALA A 122 2.11 19.39 -24.68
N ARG A 123 1.94 20.54 -24.02
CA ARG A 123 2.88 21.66 -24.14
C ARG A 123 4.19 21.23 -23.49
N ASN A 124 5.23 21.20 -24.31
CA ASN A 124 6.59 20.85 -23.91
C ASN A 124 7.13 21.98 -23.02
N THR A 125 6.98 21.86 -21.70
CA THR A 125 7.68 22.74 -20.75
C THR A 125 9.01 22.11 -20.41
N SER A 126 10.05 22.54 -21.13
CA SER A 126 11.45 22.37 -20.76
C SER A 126 11.66 22.97 -19.38
N PHE A 127 11.99 22.14 -18.39
CA PHE A 127 12.54 22.63 -17.12
C PHE A 127 14.03 22.27 -17.10
N ILE A 128 14.82 23.34 -17.06
CA ILE A 128 16.26 23.41 -16.88
C ILE A 128 16.61 22.87 -15.49
#